data_AF-A0A8D5FUF5-F1
#
_entry.id   AF-A0A8D5FUF5-F1
#
_cell.length_a   1.000
_cell.length_b   1.000
_cell.length_c   1.000
_cell.angle_alpha   90.00
_cell.angle_beta   90.00
_cell.angle_gamma   90.00
#
_symmetry.space_group_name_H-M   'P 1'
#
loop_
_entity.id
_entity.type
_entity.pdbx_description
1 polymer ?
#
loop_
_entity_poly.entity_id
_entity_poly.type
_entity_poly.pdbx_seq_one_letter_code
_entity_poly.pdbx_strand_id
1 'polypeptide(L)'
;MTIDIDAFLETVTEAIRDKDVPVVDLIAVQTRDPFKVLVATVLSARTKDETTARASKKLFKLAPDKEGLAELSEEKIAKLIYPVGFYKNKARYLTKLPEALDRFDGRVPDTIEELITLPGVGRKTANLVVSVAFGKPAICVDTHVHRILNIWNYVKTDTPLKTEMALRKKLPEKHWITVNSILVAFGQSICRPISPHCDLCPLEENCPQHCVKPRKIPGTKRKKNQPLTLLSWNVNGIRAMEKKGFIDLLPDLDADVIGIQETKAQPDQLSDELKNIPGYTSFWHSAEKKGYSGVAFYSRVKPLSIREGIGEPEFDREGRVLTLEFDTFYLINIYFPNSGNHLKRLDFKLRFNDCLLKFAKELEKKKDVVLCGDFNVAHKEIDLTHPKANEKHAGFTPEERHWMDTFIEAGFIDTFRMFNREPGNYSWWSYRFNARAKNVGWRIDYFCVNRRAEKRVKKAEILKDVMGSDHCPVLLEIC
;
A
#
# COMPACT_ATOMS: atom_id res chain seq x y z
N MET A 1 -2.20 26.32 -22.26
CA MET A 1 -0.74 26.19 -22.36
C MET A 1 -0.45 25.14 -23.42
N THR A 2 0.35 25.48 -24.43
CA THR A 2 0.78 24.51 -25.45
C THR A 2 1.97 23.75 -24.88
N ILE A 3 1.89 22.42 -24.87
CA ILE A 3 2.96 21.57 -24.34
C ILE A 3 4.06 21.45 -25.37
N ASP A 4 5.28 21.80 -24.98
CA ASP A 4 6.48 21.41 -25.70
C ASP A 4 6.80 19.94 -25.35
N ILE A 5 6.44 19.05 -26.26
CA ILE A 5 6.59 17.61 -26.05
C ILE A 5 8.06 17.18 -26.06
N ASP A 6 8.91 17.90 -26.79
CA ASP A 6 10.34 17.59 -26.85
C ASP A 6 10.97 17.89 -25.48
N ALA A 7 10.75 19.10 -24.96
CA ALA A 7 11.26 19.49 -23.65
C ALA A 7 10.73 18.59 -22.51
N PHE A 8 9.46 18.18 -22.57
CA PHE A 8 8.86 17.30 -21.56
C PHE A 8 9.50 15.91 -21.57
N LEU A 9 9.66 15.31 -22.76
CA LEU A 9 10.26 13.98 -22.87
C LEU A 9 11.75 14.01 -22.52
N GLU A 10 12.49 15.07 -22.87
CA GLU A 10 13.89 15.26 -22.46
C GLU A 10 14.02 15.36 -20.94
N THR A 11 13.23 16.23 -20.32
CA THR A 11 13.22 16.45 -18.86
C THR A 11 12.90 15.16 -18.10
N VAL A 12 11.89 14.43 -18.57
CA VAL A 12 11.50 13.15 -17.95
C VAL A 12 12.56 12.08 -18.16
N THR A 13 13.17 12.02 -19.35
CA THR A 13 14.25 11.07 -19.64
C THR A 13 15.44 11.26 -18.69
N GLU A 14 15.81 12.51 -18.39
CA GLU A 14 16.87 12.79 -17.42
C GLU A 14 16.49 12.30 -16.02
N ALA A 15 15.26 12.58 -15.58
CA ALA A 15 14.80 12.22 -14.23
C ALA A 15 14.66 10.72 -13.99
N ILE A 16 14.63 9.90 -15.04
CA ILE A 16 14.54 8.44 -14.94
C ILE A 16 15.86 7.73 -15.25
N ARG A 17 16.98 8.44 -15.43
CA ARG A 17 18.26 7.85 -15.85
C ARG A 17 18.73 6.72 -14.92
N ASP A 18 18.47 6.84 -13.62
CA ASP A 18 18.82 5.84 -12.60
C ASP A 18 17.69 4.84 -12.28
N LYS A 19 16.67 4.75 -13.15
CA LYS A 19 15.53 3.84 -12.96
C LYS A 19 15.65 2.63 -13.87
N ASP A 20 15.05 1.52 -13.44
CA ASP A 20 14.99 0.31 -14.23
C ASP A 20 14.22 0.54 -15.52
N VAL A 21 14.78 0.08 -16.63
CA VAL A 21 14.09 0.04 -17.92
C VAL A 21 13.06 -1.09 -17.94
N PRO A 22 11.99 -0.98 -18.75
CA PRO A 22 11.01 -2.05 -18.85
C PRO A 22 11.66 -3.39 -19.28
N VAL A 23 11.17 -4.49 -18.73
CA VAL A 23 11.77 -5.82 -18.93
C VAL A 23 11.90 -6.25 -20.39
N VAL A 24 10.99 -5.80 -21.26
CA VAL A 24 11.01 -6.15 -22.68
C VAL A 24 12.16 -5.47 -23.40
N ASP A 25 12.41 -4.19 -23.11
CA ASP A 25 13.56 -3.43 -23.60
C ASP A 25 14.87 -4.10 -23.16
N LEU A 26 14.96 -4.52 -21.88
CA LEU A 26 16.12 -5.22 -21.36
C LEU A 26 16.37 -6.54 -22.12
N ILE A 27 15.32 -7.34 -22.35
CA ILE A 27 15.42 -8.60 -23.11
C ILE A 27 15.87 -8.31 -24.55
N ALA A 28 15.30 -7.30 -25.20
CA ALA A 28 15.66 -6.94 -26.56
C ALA A 28 17.13 -6.57 -26.71
N VAL A 29 17.67 -5.77 -25.78
CA VAL A 29 19.10 -5.42 -25.77
C VAL A 29 19.98 -6.65 -25.51
N GLN A 30 19.58 -7.51 -24.57
CA GLN A 30 20.35 -8.70 -24.18
C GLN A 30 20.38 -9.79 -25.25
N THR A 31 19.28 -9.97 -25.99
CA THR A 31 19.13 -11.11 -26.90
C THR A 31 19.23 -10.71 -28.37
N ARG A 32 18.86 -9.48 -28.74
CA ARG A 32 18.73 -9.01 -30.12
C ARG A 32 17.94 -9.98 -31.01
N ASP A 33 16.89 -10.56 -30.42
CA ASP A 33 16.16 -11.70 -30.98
C ASP A 33 14.65 -11.40 -30.97
N PRO A 34 14.03 -11.16 -32.15
CA PRO A 34 12.62 -10.86 -32.26
C PRO A 34 11.69 -11.92 -31.68
N PHE A 35 12.07 -13.20 -31.71
CA PHE A 35 11.28 -14.27 -31.11
C PHE A 35 11.19 -14.12 -29.60
N LYS A 36 12.33 -13.88 -28.94
CA LYS A 36 12.37 -13.66 -27.49
C LYS A 36 11.67 -12.38 -27.09
N VAL A 37 11.77 -11.31 -27.89
CA VAL A 37 11.03 -10.06 -27.64
C VAL A 37 9.51 -10.27 -27.76
N LEU A 38 9.05 -11.00 -28.78
CA LEU A 38 7.64 -11.33 -28.96
C LEU A 38 7.09 -12.13 -27.76
N VAL A 39 7.77 -13.23 -27.40
CA VAL A 39 7.37 -14.09 -26.28
C VAL A 39 7.38 -13.31 -24.96
N ALA A 40 8.44 -12.54 -24.69
CA ALA A 40 8.53 -11.70 -23.50
C ALA A 40 7.42 -10.65 -23.44
N THR A 41 7.06 -10.06 -24.58
CA THR A 41 5.96 -9.08 -24.64
C THR A 41 4.62 -9.71 -24.31
N VAL A 42 4.33 -10.91 -24.85
CA VAL A 42 3.12 -11.68 -24.50
C VAL A 42 3.09 -11.99 -22.99
N LEU A 43 4.22 -12.38 -22.40
CA LEU A 43 4.32 -12.65 -20.97
C LEU A 43 4.15 -11.38 -20.11
N SER A 44 4.68 -10.23 -20.56
CA SER A 44 4.63 -8.95 -19.84
C SER A 44 3.22 -8.39 -19.67
N ALA A 45 2.28 -8.73 -20.56
CA ALA A 45 0.94 -8.17 -20.54
C ALA A 45 0.23 -8.46 -19.20
N ARG A 46 -0.02 -7.41 -18.39
CA ARG A 46 -0.60 -7.52 -17.03
C ARG A 46 0.23 -8.39 -16.07
N THR A 47 1.54 -8.34 -16.19
CA THR A 47 2.49 -9.04 -15.30
C THR A 47 3.57 -8.06 -14.87
N LYS A 48 3.99 -8.12 -13.60
CA LYS A 48 5.14 -7.32 -13.13
C LYS A 48 6.43 -7.73 -13.84
N ASP A 49 7.33 -6.77 -14.04
CA ASP A 49 8.57 -6.93 -14.78
C ASP A 49 9.47 -8.03 -14.20
N GLU A 50 9.60 -8.13 -12.87
CA GLU A 50 10.44 -9.16 -12.23
C GLU A 50 9.84 -10.56 -12.37
N THR A 51 8.52 -10.65 -12.49
CA THR A 51 7.84 -11.93 -12.75
C THR A 51 8.03 -12.33 -14.21
N THR A 52 7.91 -11.38 -15.12
CA THR A 52 8.17 -11.58 -16.55
C THR A 52 9.62 -12.01 -16.78
N ALA A 53 10.60 -11.30 -16.21
CA ALA A 53 12.03 -11.61 -16.36
C ALA A 53 12.35 -13.04 -15.91
N ARG A 54 11.85 -13.45 -14.73
CA ARG A 54 12.04 -14.81 -14.20
C ARG A 54 11.38 -15.87 -15.07
N ALA A 55 10.16 -15.61 -15.55
CA ALA A 55 9.44 -16.53 -16.43
C ALA A 55 10.12 -16.69 -17.79
N SER A 56 10.48 -15.57 -18.43
CA SER A 56 11.23 -15.54 -19.69
C SER A 56 12.54 -16.31 -19.57
N LYS A 57 13.34 -16.06 -18.52
CA LYS A 57 14.60 -16.80 -18.29
C LYS A 57 14.41 -18.31 -18.16
N LYS A 58 13.39 -18.75 -17.43
CA LYS A 58 13.07 -20.18 -17.28
C LYS A 58 12.62 -20.81 -18.60
N LEU A 59 11.77 -20.10 -19.34
CA LEU A 59 11.22 -20.57 -20.61
C LEU A 59 12.33 -20.66 -21.66
N PHE A 60 13.10 -19.59 -21.88
CA PHE A 60 14.16 -19.52 -22.90
C PHE A 60 15.32 -20.48 -22.65
N LYS A 61 15.47 -21.01 -21.42
CA LYS A 61 16.42 -22.07 -21.14
C LYS A 61 16.04 -23.40 -21.81
N LEU A 62 14.73 -23.65 -21.98
CA LEU A 62 14.20 -24.89 -22.57
C LEU A 62 13.66 -24.68 -23.98
N ALA A 63 13.19 -23.47 -24.30
CA ALA A 63 12.65 -23.06 -25.59
C ALA A 63 13.35 -21.77 -26.05
N PRO A 64 14.62 -21.86 -26.51
CA PRO A 64 15.38 -20.68 -26.92
C PRO A 64 14.85 -20.03 -28.21
N ASP A 65 14.15 -20.80 -29.04
CA ASP A 65 13.64 -20.45 -30.37
C ASP A 65 12.25 -21.09 -30.61
N LYS A 66 11.75 -20.94 -31.84
CA LYS A 66 10.45 -21.45 -32.28
C LYS A 66 10.39 -22.98 -32.15
N GLU A 67 11.44 -23.67 -32.57
CA GLU A 67 11.56 -25.12 -32.58
C GLU A 67 11.52 -25.66 -31.14
N GLY A 68 12.32 -25.09 -30.23
CA GLY A 68 12.31 -25.47 -28.82
C GLY A 68 10.97 -25.18 -28.13
N LEU A 69 10.22 -24.15 -28.57
CA LEU A 69 8.87 -23.90 -28.06
C LEU A 69 7.86 -24.94 -28.54
N ALA A 70 7.99 -25.43 -29.78
CA ALA A 70 7.10 -26.43 -30.37
C ALA A 70 7.18 -27.80 -29.68
N GLU A 71 8.32 -28.13 -29.07
CA GLU A 71 8.53 -29.37 -28.32
C GLU A 71 7.85 -29.38 -26.94
N LEU A 72 7.42 -28.22 -26.41
CA LEU A 72 6.87 -28.12 -25.07
C LEU A 72 5.34 -28.27 -25.05
N SER A 73 4.83 -29.11 -24.15
CA SER A 73 3.38 -29.21 -23.89
C SER A 73 2.82 -27.95 -23.21
N GLU A 74 1.53 -27.66 -23.42
CA GLU A 74 0.82 -26.54 -22.76
C GLU A 74 1.01 -26.58 -21.23
N GLU A 75 0.92 -27.76 -20.62
CA GLU A 75 1.11 -27.95 -19.17
C GLU A 75 2.54 -27.59 -18.73
N LYS A 76 3.55 -27.98 -19.51
CA LYS A 76 4.94 -27.67 -19.22
C LYS A 76 5.21 -26.17 -19.34
N ILE A 77 4.71 -25.52 -20.39
CA ILE A 77 4.79 -24.06 -20.57
C ILE A 77 4.12 -23.36 -19.39
N ALA A 78 2.90 -23.77 -19.03
CA ALA A 78 2.17 -23.18 -17.90
C ALA A 78 2.94 -23.26 -16.58
N LYS A 79 3.61 -24.40 -16.31
CA LYS A 79 4.48 -24.57 -15.13
C LYS A 79 5.70 -23.64 -15.17
N LEU A 80 6.34 -23.47 -16.34
CA LEU A 80 7.54 -22.64 -16.50
C LEU A 80 7.25 -21.15 -16.28
N ILE A 81 6.11 -20.68 -16.78
CA ILE A 81 5.76 -19.26 -16.74
C ILE A 81 4.97 -18.86 -15.48
N TYR A 82 4.54 -19.80 -14.64
CA TYR A 82 3.91 -19.46 -13.36
C TYR A 82 4.89 -18.64 -12.46
N PRO A 83 4.46 -17.54 -11.81
CA PRO A 83 3.09 -17.02 -11.64
C PRO A 83 2.72 -15.83 -12.54
N VAL A 84 3.11 -15.83 -13.82
CA VAL A 84 2.72 -14.78 -14.79
C VAL A 84 1.19 -14.54 -14.78
N GLY A 85 0.76 -13.29 -14.95
CA GLY A 85 -0.66 -12.95 -14.99
C GLY A 85 -1.36 -13.67 -16.15
N PHE A 86 -2.52 -14.30 -15.90
CA PHE A 86 -3.24 -15.12 -16.89
C PHE A 86 -2.39 -16.23 -17.54
N TYR A 87 -1.45 -16.82 -16.79
CA TYR A 87 -0.49 -17.79 -17.31
C TYR A 87 -1.11 -18.96 -18.10
N LYS A 88 -2.29 -19.47 -17.71
CA LYS A 88 -2.95 -20.56 -18.46
C LYS A 88 -3.29 -20.15 -19.90
N ASN A 89 -3.87 -18.96 -20.07
CA ASN A 89 -4.21 -18.45 -21.40
C ASN A 89 -2.95 -18.18 -22.22
N LYS A 90 -1.91 -17.61 -21.58
CA LYS A 90 -0.62 -17.36 -22.23
C LYS A 90 0.09 -18.64 -22.63
N ALA A 91 0.04 -19.69 -21.81
CA ALA A 91 0.57 -21.00 -22.17
C ALA A 91 -0.13 -21.55 -23.42
N ARG A 92 -1.47 -21.49 -23.48
CA ARG A 92 -2.24 -21.87 -24.67
C ARG A 92 -1.86 -21.05 -25.90
N TYR A 93 -1.63 -19.74 -25.78
CA TYR A 93 -1.17 -18.91 -26.89
C TYR A 93 0.22 -19.32 -27.36
N LEU A 94 1.16 -19.52 -26.43
CA LEU A 94 2.53 -19.91 -26.73
C LEU A 94 2.62 -21.31 -27.36
N THR A 95 1.77 -22.26 -26.96
CA THR A 95 1.70 -23.58 -27.62
C THR A 95 1.28 -23.47 -29.09
N LYS A 96 0.43 -22.50 -29.44
CA LYS A 96 -0.02 -22.27 -30.82
C LYS A 96 0.90 -21.36 -31.64
N LEU A 97 1.86 -20.71 -30.99
CA LEU A 97 2.70 -19.70 -31.62
C LEU A 97 3.61 -20.28 -32.71
N PRO A 98 4.29 -21.44 -32.54
CA PRO A 98 5.14 -22.01 -33.58
C PRO A 98 4.42 -22.26 -34.90
N GLU A 99 3.27 -22.92 -34.85
CA GLU A 99 2.41 -23.17 -36.03
C GLU A 99 1.94 -21.85 -36.67
N ALA A 100 1.57 -20.87 -35.85
CA ALA A 100 1.15 -19.56 -36.37
C ALA A 100 2.26 -18.81 -37.10
N LEU A 101 3.53 -19.03 -36.73
CA LEU A 101 4.72 -18.46 -37.36
C LEU A 101 5.11 -19.16 -38.67
N ASP A 102 4.64 -20.39 -38.93
CA ASP A 102 4.91 -21.08 -40.22
C ASP A 102 4.36 -20.31 -41.41
N ARG A 103 3.29 -19.54 -41.22
CA ARG A 103 2.72 -18.62 -42.23
C ARG A 103 3.66 -17.47 -42.62
N PHE A 104 4.74 -17.29 -41.87
CA PHE A 104 5.74 -16.23 -42.03
C PHE A 104 7.16 -16.81 -42.12
N ASP A 105 7.30 -17.99 -42.75
CA ASP A 105 8.58 -18.71 -42.90
C ASP A 105 9.30 -18.99 -41.56
N GLY A 106 8.52 -19.18 -40.49
CA GLY A 106 9.03 -19.39 -39.13
C GLY A 106 9.61 -18.15 -38.47
N ARG A 107 9.50 -16.97 -39.09
CA ARG A 107 10.04 -15.71 -38.56
C ARG A 107 8.94 -14.87 -37.91
N VAL A 108 9.33 -14.05 -36.94
CA VAL A 108 8.42 -13.05 -36.38
C VAL A 108 8.20 -11.96 -37.43
N PRO A 109 6.94 -11.67 -37.85
CA PRO A 109 6.66 -10.59 -38.78
C PRO A 109 6.94 -9.23 -38.15
N ASP A 110 7.24 -8.23 -38.97
CA ASP A 110 7.68 -6.91 -38.54
C ASP A 110 6.68 -5.78 -38.82
N THR A 111 5.46 -6.15 -39.22
CA THR A 111 4.32 -5.24 -39.40
C THR A 111 3.25 -5.47 -38.34
N ILE A 112 2.50 -4.41 -38.00
CA ILE A 112 1.46 -4.48 -36.97
C ILE A 112 0.33 -5.41 -37.42
N GLU A 113 -0.06 -5.31 -38.69
CA GLU A 113 -1.15 -6.03 -39.33
C GLU A 113 -0.91 -7.54 -39.32
N GLU A 114 0.32 -7.99 -39.56
CA GLU A 114 0.67 -9.40 -39.50
C GLU A 114 0.80 -9.88 -38.04
N LEU A 115 1.44 -9.09 -37.17
CA LEU A 115 1.65 -9.45 -35.77
C LEU A 115 0.33 -9.68 -35.02
N ILE A 116 -0.70 -8.87 -35.25
CA ILE A 116 -2.00 -9.05 -34.58
C ILE A 116 -2.72 -10.35 -34.97
N THR A 117 -2.27 -11.04 -36.04
CA THR A 117 -2.79 -12.36 -36.41
C THR A 117 -2.20 -13.51 -35.58
N LEU A 118 -1.18 -13.23 -34.76
CA LEU A 118 -0.53 -14.22 -33.91
C LEU A 118 -1.29 -14.43 -32.59
N PRO A 119 -1.29 -15.66 -32.04
CA PRO A 119 -1.96 -15.96 -30.78
C PRO A 119 -1.47 -15.09 -29.62
N GLY A 120 -2.40 -14.43 -28.92
CA GLY A 120 -2.08 -13.60 -27.76
C GLY A 120 -1.45 -12.24 -28.08
N VAL A 121 -1.37 -11.86 -29.36
CA VAL A 121 -0.83 -10.57 -29.79
C VAL A 121 -1.96 -9.58 -30.06
N GLY A 122 -2.13 -8.62 -29.14
CA GLY A 122 -2.97 -7.45 -29.36
C GLY A 122 -2.19 -6.30 -30.00
N ARG A 123 -2.89 -5.23 -30.39
CA ARG A 123 -2.29 -4.05 -31.03
C ARG A 123 -1.14 -3.41 -30.24
N LYS A 124 -1.23 -3.38 -28.90
CA LYS A 124 -0.13 -2.89 -28.02
C LYS A 124 1.10 -3.79 -28.10
N THR A 125 0.91 -5.10 -28.04
CA THR A 125 1.98 -6.09 -28.18
C THR A 125 2.65 -5.96 -29.55
N ALA A 126 1.86 -5.84 -30.61
CA ALA A 126 2.36 -5.66 -31.96
C ALA A 126 3.21 -4.38 -32.09
N ASN A 127 2.70 -3.22 -31.66
CA ASN A 127 3.47 -1.97 -31.69
C ASN A 127 4.78 -2.08 -30.90
N LEU A 128 4.76 -2.72 -29.72
CA LEU A 128 5.98 -2.89 -28.93
C LEU A 128 6.99 -3.79 -29.64
N VAL A 129 6.56 -4.88 -30.27
CA VAL A 129 7.46 -5.77 -31.03
C VAL A 129 8.05 -5.04 -32.24
N VAL A 130 7.25 -4.31 -33.04
CA VAL A 130 7.73 -3.51 -34.18
C VAL A 130 8.78 -2.48 -33.73
N SER A 131 8.49 -1.77 -32.65
CA SER A 131 9.37 -0.74 -32.11
C SER A 131 10.66 -1.33 -31.51
N VAL A 132 10.53 -2.25 -30.56
CA VAL A 132 11.63 -2.72 -29.71
C VAL A 132 12.46 -3.81 -30.40
N ALA A 133 11.82 -4.71 -31.14
CA ALA A 133 12.53 -5.82 -31.78
C ALA A 133 13.15 -5.42 -33.13
N PHE A 134 12.47 -4.55 -33.88
CA PHE A 134 12.87 -4.19 -35.25
C PHE A 134 13.36 -2.74 -35.39
N GLY A 135 13.25 -1.91 -34.35
CA GLY A 135 13.66 -0.50 -34.41
C GLY A 135 12.84 0.32 -35.40
N LYS A 136 11.62 -0.13 -35.74
CA LYS A 136 10.76 0.53 -36.71
C LYS A 136 9.82 1.54 -36.02
N PRO A 137 9.42 2.64 -36.68
CA PRO A 137 8.49 3.60 -36.11
C PRO A 137 7.14 2.97 -35.75
N ALA A 138 6.87 2.81 -34.44
CA ALA A 138 5.59 2.33 -33.92
C ALA A 138 5.32 2.90 -32.53
N ILE A 139 4.10 3.39 -32.29
CA ILE A 139 3.74 3.99 -31.00
C ILE A 139 3.05 2.94 -30.12
N CYS A 140 3.76 2.45 -29.11
CA CYS A 140 3.20 1.58 -28.10
C CYS A 140 2.46 2.40 -27.02
N VAL A 141 1.12 2.31 -26.98
CA VAL A 141 0.31 2.95 -25.94
C VAL A 141 -0.20 1.92 -24.94
N ASP A 142 0.29 2.00 -23.71
CA ASP A 142 -0.25 1.30 -22.56
C ASP A 142 -0.95 2.26 -21.58
N THR A 143 -1.27 1.78 -20.38
CA THR A 143 -1.90 2.57 -19.33
C THR A 143 -1.05 3.75 -18.86
N HIS A 144 0.28 3.65 -18.91
CA HIS A 144 1.17 4.74 -18.50
C HIS A 144 1.19 5.83 -19.58
N VAL A 145 1.47 5.45 -20.83
CA VAL A 145 1.49 6.38 -21.97
C VAL A 145 0.13 7.07 -22.12
N HIS A 146 -0.96 6.29 -22.09
CA HIS A 146 -2.32 6.81 -22.18
C HIS A 146 -2.61 7.82 -21.07
N ARG A 147 -2.38 7.45 -19.80
CA ARG A 147 -2.69 8.30 -18.66
C ARG A 147 -1.82 9.55 -18.66
N ILE A 148 -0.51 9.42 -18.79
CA ILE A 148 0.44 10.54 -18.66
C ILE A 148 0.23 11.58 -19.75
N LEU A 149 0.01 11.17 -21.01
CA LEU A 149 -0.22 12.13 -22.10
C LEU A 149 -1.58 12.83 -22.00
N ASN A 150 -2.58 12.21 -21.35
CA ASN A 150 -3.82 12.91 -20.98
C ASN A 150 -3.62 13.84 -19.77
N ILE A 151 -2.82 13.46 -18.77
CA ILE A 151 -2.45 14.31 -17.62
C ILE A 151 -1.73 15.58 -18.11
N TRP A 152 -0.80 15.41 -19.04
CA TRP A 152 -0.10 16.53 -19.69
C TRP A 152 -1.01 17.32 -20.61
N ASN A 153 -2.27 16.91 -20.80
CA ASN A 153 -3.19 17.52 -21.74
C ASN A 153 -2.62 17.59 -23.18
N TYR A 154 -1.66 16.70 -23.50
CA TYR A 154 -1.08 16.58 -24.83
C TYR A 154 -2.06 15.90 -25.80
N VAL A 155 -2.84 14.96 -25.28
CA VAL A 155 -4.02 14.38 -25.94
C VAL A 155 -5.24 14.50 -25.01
N LYS A 156 -6.44 14.38 -25.58
CA LYS A 156 -7.71 14.28 -24.84
C LYS A 156 -8.49 13.09 -25.39
N THR A 157 -8.29 11.94 -24.76
CA THR A 157 -8.78 10.64 -25.24
C THR A 157 -9.14 9.75 -24.06
N ASP A 158 -10.12 8.87 -24.26
CA ASP A 158 -10.70 7.99 -23.23
C ASP A 158 -10.24 6.53 -23.36
N THR A 159 -9.54 6.17 -24.44
CA THR A 159 -9.03 4.81 -24.65
C THR A 159 -7.58 4.83 -25.20
N PRO A 160 -6.75 3.81 -24.89
CA PRO A 160 -5.40 3.68 -25.44
C PRO A 160 -5.36 3.68 -26.97
N LEU A 161 -6.36 3.09 -27.64
CA LEU A 161 -6.45 3.08 -29.10
C LEU A 161 -6.65 4.50 -29.66
N LYS A 162 -7.57 5.27 -29.09
CA LYS A 162 -7.76 6.67 -29.51
C LYS A 162 -6.53 7.50 -29.21
N THR A 163 -5.82 7.24 -28.10
CA THR A 163 -4.52 7.88 -27.84
C THR A 163 -3.50 7.52 -28.91
N GLU A 164 -3.34 6.24 -29.27
CA GLU A 164 -2.42 5.83 -30.35
C GLU A 164 -2.72 6.60 -31.64
N MET A 165 -3.99 6.64 -32.06
CA MET A 165 -4.39 7.35 -33.29
C MET A 165 -4.17 8.86 -33.20
N ALA A 166 -4.35 9.46 -32.02
CA ALA A 166 -4.05 10.88 -31.80
C ALA A 166 -2.55 11.16 -31.86
N LEU A 167 -1.73 10.28 -31.28
CA LEU A 167 -0.27 10.42 -31.27
C LEU A 167 0.32 10.22 -32.67
N ARG A 168 -0.19 9.28 -33.47
CA ARG A 168 0.24 9.13 -34.88
C ARG A 168 0.08 10.41 -35.71
N LYS A 169 -0.86 11.28 -35.34
CA LYS A 169 -1.12 12.56 -36.02
C LYS A 169 -0.30 13.73 -35.45
N LYS A 170 0.17 13.63 -34.20
CA LYS A 170 0.65 14.79 -33.42
C LYS A 170 2.07 14.61 -32.88
N LEU A 171 2.45 13.41 -32.44
CA LEU A 171 3.76 13.11 -31.87
C LEU A 171 4.82 13.06 -32.98
N PRO A 172 5.91 13.84 -32.88
CA PRO A 172 7.03 13.74 -33.83
C PRO A 172 7.59 12.32 -33.91
N GLU A 173 7.91 11.85 -35.13
CA GLU A 173 8.33 10.47 -35.41
C GLU A 173 9.58 10.04 -34.61
N LYS A 174 10.49 10.99 -34.35
CA LYS A 174 11.70 10.79 -33.51
C LYS A 174 11.40 10.19 -32.12
N HIS A 175 10.19 10.38 -31.60
CA HIS A 175 9.77 9.87 -30.28
C HIS A 175 8.99 8.57 -30.32
N TRP A 176 8.59 8.07 -31.51
CA TRP A 176 7.66 6.95 -31.59
C TRP A 176 8.20 5.70 -30.92
N ILE A 177 9.50 5.44 -31.08
CA ILE A 177 10.18 4.28 -30.53
C ILE A 177 10.38 4.40 -29.01
N THR A 178 10.74 5.59 -28.52
CA THR A 178 11.21 5.78 -27.15
C THR A 178 10.11 6.17 -26.16
N VAL A 179 9.01 6.76 -26.63
CA VAL A 179 7.95 7.32 -25.76
C VAL A 179 7.37 6.29 -24.78
N ASN A 180 7.22 5.03 -25.19
CA ASN A 180 6.69 4.00 -24.29
C ASN A 180 7.66 3.72 -23.13
N SER A 181 8.93 3.46 -23.45
CA SER A 181 9.96 3.14 -22.46
C SER A 181 10.10 4.26 -21.43
N ILE A 182 10.18 5.51 -21.90
CA ILE A 182 10.30 6.71 -21.06
C ILE A 182 9.09 6.84 -20.12
N LEU A 183 7.87 6.81 -20.66
CA LEU A 183 6.67 7.06 -19.86
C LEU A 183 6.29 5.89 -18.94
N VAL A 184 6.68 4.66 -19.27
CA VAL A 184 6.52 3.51 -18.36
C VAL A 184 7.41 3.69 -17.14
N ALA A 185 8.72 3.91 -17.33
CA ALA A 185 9.66 4.11 -16.23
C ALA A 185 9.26 5.33 -15.37
N PHE A 186 8.88 6.44 -16.00
CA PHE A 186 8.39 7.64 -15.28
C PHE A 186 7.07 7.38 -14.54
N GLY A 187 6.16 6.64 -15.17
CA GLY A 187 4.84 6.32 -14.62
C GLY A 187 4.85 5.29 -13.50
N GLN A 188 5.91 4.49 -13.39
CA GLN A 188 6.13 3.56 -12.28
C GLN A 188 6.82 4.24 -11.08
N SER A 189 7.68 5.23 -11.35
CA SER A 189 8.52 5.85 -10.33
C SER A 189 7.93 7.15 -9.75
N ILE A 190 7.56 8.11 -10.60
CA ILE A 190 7.20 9.49 -10.22
C ILE A 190 5.72 9.76 -10.48
N CYS A 191 5.28 9.71 -11.74
CA CYS A 191 3.89 9.99 -12.11
C CYS A 191 3.03 8.74 -11.91
N ARG A 192 2.97 8.22 -10.68
CA ARG A 192 2.27 6.97 -10.32
C ARG A 192 0.77 7.02 -10.62
N PRO A 193 0.11 5.85 -10.85
CA PRO A 193 -1.33 5.80 -11.13
C PRO A 193 -2.20 6.32 -9.99
N ILE A 194 -1.75 6.16 -8.75
CA ILE A 194 -2.42 6.62 -7.53
C ILE A 194 -1.44 7.57 -6.83
N SER A 195 -1.94 8.73 -6.41
CA SER A 195 -1.18 9.74 -5.65
C SER A 195 0.22 10.00 -6.25
N PRO A 196 0.34 10.47 -7.51
CA PRO A 196 1.63 10.74 -8.13
C PRO A 196 2.47 11.71 -7.31
N HIS A 197 3.78 11.50 -7.34
CA HIS A 197 4.77 12.25 -6.57
C HIS A 197 5.10 13.56 -7.29
N CYS A 198 4.08 14.43 -7.48
CA CYS A 198 4.26 15.69 -8.20
C CYS A 198 5.26 16.63 -7.52
N ASP A 199 5.44 16.50 -6.21
CA ASP A 199 6.43 17.21 -5.40
C ASP A 199 7.89 16.81 -5.69
N LEU A 200 8.09 15.65 -6.32
CA LEU A 200 9.39 15.19 -6.81
C LEU A 200 9.46 15.23 -8.34
N CYS A 201 8.41 15.75 -8.99
CA CYS A 201 8.29 15.71 -10.43
C CYS A 201 9.06 16.87 -11.05
N PRO A 202 10.00 16.61 -11.97
CA PRO A 202 10.76 17.69 -12.62
C PRO A 202 9.88 18.59 -13.51
N LEU A 203 8.66 18.13 -13.81
CA LEU A 203 7.66 18.87 -14.55
C LEU A 203 6.63 19.57 -13.65
N GLU A 204 6.79 19.62 -12.32
CA GLU A 204 5.77 20.15 -11.39
C GLU A 204 5.21 21.51 -11.83
N GLU A 205 6.09 22.47 -12.15
CA GLU A 205 5.71 23.84 -12.50
C GLU A 205 5.03 23.95 -13.87
N ASN A 206 5.35 23.03 -14.79
CA ASN A 206 4.94 23.12 -16.20
C ASN A 206 3.84 22.10 -16.56
N CYS A 207 3.61 21.09 -15.73
CA CYS A 207 2.64 20.03 -15.98
C CYS A 207 1.20 20.55 -15.81
N PRO A 208 0.31 20.40 -16.81
CA PRO A 208 -1.09 20.79 -16.67
C PRO A 208 -1.89 20.05 -15.59
N GLN A 209 -1.37 18.92 -15.08
CA GLN A 209 -1.99 18.11 -14.02
C GLN A 209 -3.49 17.80 -14.26
N HIS A 210 -3.87 17.58 -15.53
CA HIS A 210 -5.28 17.43 -15.89
C HIS A 210 -5.88 16.16 -15.25
N CYS A 211 -6.92 16.35 -14.43
CA CYS A 211 -7.58 15.32 -13.64
C CYS A 211 -6.62 14.51 -12.74
N VAL A 212 -5.56 15.15 -12.24
CA VAL A 212 -4.62 14.52 -11.29
C VAL A 212 -4.90 14.99 -9.87
N LYS A 213 -4.84 14.05 -8.92
CA LYS A 213 -4.75 14.35 -7.50
C LYS A 213 -3.36 13.94 -7.02
N PRO A 214 -2.39 14.88 -6.92
CA PRO A 214 -1.06 14.58 -6.39
C PRO A 214 -1.13 13.99 -4.98
N ARG A 215 -0.08 13.26 -4.58
CA ARG A 215 0.05 12.88 -3.16
C ARG A 215 0.10 14.13 -2.29
N LYS A 216 -0.42 14.03 -1.08
CA LYS A 216 -0.24 15.08 -0.07
C LYS A 216 1.20 15.03 0.46
N ILE A 217 1.90 16.16 0.50
CA ILE A 217 3.21 16.22 1.15
C ILE A 217 3.00 16.44 2.65
N PRO A 218 3.46 15.53 3.52
CA PRO A 218 3.43 15.74 4.96
C PRO A 218 4.30 16.95 5.34
N GLY A 219 3.76 17.92 6.08
CA GLY A 219 4.53 19.06 6.62
C GLY A 219 4.20 20.46 6.06
N THR A 220 3.10 20.64 5.31
CA THR A 220 2.61 21.99 5.03
C THR A 220 2.19 22.69 6.34
N LYS A 221 2.63 23.94 6.55
CA LYS A 221 2.41 24.70 7.79
C LYS A 221 0.93 24.66 8.21
N ARG A 222 0.64 23.95 9.32
CA ARG A 222 -0.68 23.91 9.94
C ARG A 222 -1.10 25.33 10.34
N LYS A 223 -2.32 25.74 9.97
CA LYS A 223 -2.88 27.02 10.44
C LYS A 223 -3.08 26.93 11.96
N LYS A 224 -2.65 27.95 12.71
CA LYS A 224 -2.97 28.09 14.14
C LYS A 224 -4.49 27.88 14.30
N ASN A 225 -4.90 26.98 15.20
CA ASN A 225 -6.29 26.65 15.58
C ASN A 225 -7.04 25.58 14.75
N GLN A 226 -6.42 24.86 13.81
CA GLN A 226 -7.08 23.64 13.27
C GLN A 226 -7.05 22.50 14.30
N PRO A 227 -8.02 21.55 14.32
CA PRO A 227 -7.88 20.31 15.09
C PRO A 227 -6.65 19.50 14.68
N LEU A 228 -6.11 18.68 15.59
CA LEU A 228 -5.15 17.62 15.30
C LEU A 228 -5.90 16.39 14.81
N THR A 229 -5.45 15.79 13.71
CA THR A 229 -5.90 14.49 13.25
C THR A 229 -4.97 13.41 13.80
N LEU A 230 -5.50 12.55 14.66
CA LEU A 230 -4.79 11.43 15.26
C LEU A 230 -5.31 10.13 14.65
N LEU A 231 -4.39 9.23 14.31
CA LEU A 231 -4.71 7.91 13.77
C LEU A 231 -4.13 6.82 14.68
N SER A 232 -4.84 5.70 14.82
CA SER A 232 -4.32 4.51 15.49
C SER A 232 -4.56 3.28 14.64
N TRP A 233 -3.54 2.43 14.48
CA TRP A 233 -3.65 1.22 13.66
C TRP A 233 -2.74 0.08 14.13
N ASN A 234 -3.35 -1.06 14.47
CA ASN A 234 -2.62 -2.31 14.61
C ASN A 234 -2.26 -2.85 13.21
N VAL A 235 -0.95 -2.91 12.93
CA VAL A 235 -0.42 -3.28 11.61
C VAL A 235 -0.10 -4.77 11.48
N ASN A 236 -0.17 -5.54 12.57
CA ASN A 236 0.15 -6.96 12.61
C ASN A 236 1.50 -7.29 11.91
N GLY A 237 2.52 -6.49 12.22
CA GLY A 237 3.87 -6.59 11.65
C GLY A 237 4.18 -5.49 10.63
N ILE A 238 4.98 -4.51 11.04
CA ILE A 238 5.26 -3.31 10.23
C ILE A 238 6.03 -3.62 8.93
N ARG A 239 6.97 -4.59 8.95
CA ARG A 239 7.72 -5.00 7.76
C ARG A 239 6.85 -5.66 6.69
N ALA A 240 5.77 -6.34 7.10
CA ALA A 240 4.82 -6.92 6.15
C ALA A 240 3.92 -5.82 5.56
N MET A 241 3.57 -4.82 6.37
CA MET A 241 2.81 -3.65 5.94
C MET A 241 3.58 -2.76 4.99
N GLU A 242 4.87 -2.54 5.21
CA GLU A 242 5.76 -1.83 4.29
C GLU A 242 5.67 -2.39 2.87
N LYS A 243 5.80 -3.72 2.71
CA LYS A 243 5.68 -4.41 1.41
C LYS A 243 4.31 -4.28 0.75
N LYS A 244 3.27 -3.91 1.52
CA LYS A 244 1.90 -3.68 1.06
C LYS A 244 1.63 -2.20 0.72
N GLY A 245 2.66 -1.34 0.71
CA GLY A 245 2.52 0.08 0.35
C GLY A 245 2.14 0.98 1.53
N PHE A 246 2.48 0.59 2.77
CA PHE A 246 2.17 1.40 3.97
C PHE A 246 2.71 2.83 3.86
N ILE A 247 3.95 3.00 3.39
CA ILE A 247 4.61 4.31 3.27
C ILE A 247 3.85 5.20 2.28
N ASP A 248 3.41 4.63 1.16
CA ASP A 248 2.64 5.34 0.13
C ASP A 248 1.22 5.71 0.62
N LEU A 249 0.66 4.94 1.57
CA LEU A 249 -0.68 5.17 2.12
C LEU A 249 -0.73 6.30 3.16
N LEU A 250 0.35 6.55 3.91
CA LEU A 250 0.36 7.54 4.99
C LEU A 250 0.03 8.98 4.54
N PRO A 251 0.52 9.46 3.38
CA PRO A 251 0.07 10.73 2.79
C PRO A 251 -1.44 10.85 2.62
N ASP A 252 -2.10 9.77 2.16
CA ASP A 252 -3.54 9.78 1.88
C ASP A 252 -4.39 9.82 3.17
N LEU A 253 -3.89 9.21 4.24
CA LEU A 253 -4.51 9.25 5.58
C LEU A 253 -4.38 10.63 6.25
N ASP A 254 -3.36 11.41 5.87
CA ASP A 254 -3.15 12.81 6.25
C ASP A 254 -3.29 13.13 7.75
N ALA A 255 -2.83 12.22 8.61
CA ALA A 255 -2.86 12.42 10.05
C ALA A 255 -1.65 13.25 10.53
N ASP A 256 -1.83 14.02 11.60
CA ASP A 256 -0.74 14.74 12.26
C ASP A 256 0.13 13.78 13.10
N VAL A 257 -0.51 12.80 13.74
CA VAL A 257 0.16 11.78 14.55
C VAL A 257 -0.49 10.42 14.30
N ILE A 258 0.34 9.39 14.08
CA ILE A 258 -0.08 8.04 13.77
C ILE A 258 0.52 7.09 14.80
N GLY A 259 -0.33 6.53 15.66
CA GLY A 259 0.00 5.44 16.57
C GLY A 259 -0.09 4.09 15.85
N ILE A 260 0.98 3.31 15.92
CA ILE A 260 1.07 1.97 15.34
C ILE A 260 1.24 0.94 16.45
N GLN A 261 0.48 -0.16 16.37
CA GLN A 261 0.55 -1.29 17.30
C GLN A 261 1.00 -2.56 16.61
N GLU A 262 1.56 -3.50 17.39
CA GLU A 262 2.01 -4.81 16.93
C GLU A 262 3.04 -4.72 15.79
N THR A 263 4.07 -3.88 15.98
CA THR A 263 5.12 -3.65 14.96
C THR A 263 5.92 -4.92 14.66
N LYS A 264 6.12 -5.82 15.65
CA LYS A 264 6.90 -7.07 15.57
C LYS A 264 8.33 -6.85 15.06
N ALA A 265 8.91 -5.69 15.35
CA ALA A 265 10.20 -5.30 14.83
C ALA A 265 11.00 -4.46 15.82
N GLN A 266 12.32 -4.58 15.71
CA GLN A 266 13.28 -3.64 16.31
C GLN A 266 13.73 -2.63 15.24
N PRO A 267 14.08 -1.39 15.61
CA PRO A 267 14.43 -0.34 14.64
C PRO A 267 15.58 -0.69 13.69
N ASP A 268 16.55 -1.49 14.13
CA ASP A 268 17.66 -2.00 13.31
C ASP A 268 17.22 -2.92 12.16
N GLN A 269 16.01 -3.49 12.26
CA GLN A 269 15.43 -4.38 11.24
C GLN A 269 14.59 -3.64 10.20
N LEU A 270 14.45 -2.31 10.31
CA LEU A 270 13.60 -1.49 9.47
C LEU A 270 14.41 -0.81 8.36
N SER A 271 13.78 -0.61 7.20
CA SER A 271 14.37 0.20 6.15
C SER A 271 14.54 1.66 6.59
N ASP A 272 15.46 2.39 5.96
CA ASP A 272 15.62 3.81 6.23
C ASP A 272 14.39 4.62 5.82
N GLU A 273 13.68 4.19 4.77
CA GLU A 273 12.44 4.82 4.31
C GLU A 273 11.33 4.72 5.35
N LEU A 274 11.17 3.55 5.97
CA LEU A 274 10.17 3.32 7.01
C LEU A 274 10.51 4.05 8.31
N LYS A 275 11.79 4.15 8.68
CA LYS A 275 12.21 4.93 9.86
C LYS A 275 12.04 6.44 9.64
N ASN A 276 12.31 6.91 8.43
CA ASN A 276 12.39 8.32 8.08
C ASN A 276 11.36 8.71 7.01
N ILE A 277 10.08 8.46 7.31
CA ILE A 277 8.99 8.84 6.41
C ILE A 277 9.01 10.38 6.28
N PRO A 278 9.09 10.93 5.05
CA PRO A 278 9.17 12.37 4.85
C PRO A 278 8.09 13.14 5.61
N GLY A 279 8.52 14.13 6.39
CA GLY A 279 7.65 15.00 7.21
C GLY A 279 7.17 14.40 8.54
N TYR A 280 7.50 13.15 8.86
CA TYR A 280 7.25 12.56 10.18
C TYR A 280 8.56 12.28 10.92
N THR A 281 8.53 12.48 12.24
CA THR A 281 9.52 11.89 13.16
C THR A 281 8.95 10.60 13.73
N SER A 282 9.72 9.51 13.71
CA SER A 282 9.28 8.23 14.27
C SER A 282 9.83 7.99 15.68
N PHE A 283 9.04 7.34 16.52
CA PHE A 283 9.36 6.97 17.90
C PHE A 283 8.94 5.52 18.15
N TRP A 284 9.74 4.75 18.89
CA TRP A 284 9.58 3.30 18.97
C TRP A 284 9.71 2.81 20.41
N HIS A 285 8.90 1.82 20.78
CA HIS A 285 9.11 1.01 21.96
C HIS A 285 8.92 -0.46 21.55
N SER A 286 10.04 -1.15 21.33
CA SER A 286 10.06 -2.55 20.87
C SER A 286 10.12 -3.51 22.05
N ALA A 287 9.48 -4.68 21.91
CA ALA A 287 9.64 -5.73 22.90
C ALA A 287 11.07 -6.29 22.91
N GLU A 288 11.52 -6.74 24.07
CA GLU A 288 12.78 -7.49 24.21
C GLU A 288 12.74 -8.78 23.38
N LYS A 289 11.58 -9.45 23.36
CA LYS A 289 11.34 -10.63 22.51
C LYS A 289 11.23 -10.21 21.05
N LYS A 290 12.20 -10.64 20.23
CA LYS A 290 12.22 -10.38 18.78
C LYS A 290 10.96 -10.93 18.09
N GLY A 291 10.43 -10.15 17.13
CA GLY A 291 9.26 -10.55 16.33
C GLY A 291 7.93 -10.52 17.07
N TYR A 292 7.86 -9.86 18.23
CA TYR A 292 6.70 -9.86 19.11
C TYR A 292 6.34 -8.44 19.54
N SER A 293 5.04 -8.14 19.67
CA SER A 293 4.51 -6.88 20.21
C SER A 293 5.15 -5.64 19.57
N GLY A 294 5.39 -4.58 20.34
CA GLY A 294 6.03 -3.34 19.91
C GLY A 294 5.02 -2.29 19.43
N VAL A 295 5.23 -1.04 19.84
CA VAL A 295 4.44 0.12 19.42
C VAL A 295 5.33 1.22 18.86
N ALA A 296 4.76 2.06 18.00
CA ALA A 296 5.48 3.20 17.43
C ALA A 296 4.56 4.40 17.21
N PHE A 297 5.15 5.58 17.09
CA PHE A 297 4.48 6.76 16.56
C PHE A 297 5.20 7.28 15.34
N TYR A 298 4.44 7.80 14.38
CA TYR A 298 4.91 8.78 13.40
C TYR A 298 4.24 10.12 13.70
N SER A 299 5.00 11.18 13.95
CA SER A 299 4.45 12.49 14.29
C SER A 299 5.01 13.61 13.41
N ARG A 300 4.13 14.45 12.83
CA ARG A 300 4.50 15.73 12.21
C ARG A 300 4.72 16.83 13.25
N VAL A 301 4.15 16.64 14.44
CA VAL A 301 4.25 17.56 15.57
C VAL A 301 5.35 17.09 16.51
N LYS A 302 6.31 17.96 16.80
CA LYS A 302 7.37 17.62 17.75
C LYS A 302 6.80 17.47 19.17
N PRO A 303 6.93 16.31 19.82
CA PRO A 303 6.51 16.15 21.22
C PRO A 303 7.48 16.90 22.15
N LEU A 304 6.98 17.29 23.32
CA LEU A 304 7.76 17.88 24.42
C LEU A 304 8.62 16.82 25.11
N SER A 305 8.07 15.63 25.32
CA SER A 305 8.75 14.50 25.93
C SER A 305 8.20 13.19 25.38
N ILE A 306 9.01 12.14 25.52
CA ILE A 306 8.69 10.78 25.08
C ILE A 306 8.92 9.86 26.28
N ARG A 307 7.99 8.94 26.53
CA ARG A 307 8.11 7.95 27.59
C ARG A 307 7.77 6.55 27.09
N GLU A 308 8.72 5.65 27.26
CA GLU A 308 8.58 4.22 27.00
C GLU A 308 8.04 3.52 28.25
N GLY A 309 6.99 2.73 28.08
CA GLY A 309 6.41 1.95 29.17
C GLY A 309 5.58 2.75 30.17
N ILE A 310 5.11 2.05 31.21
CA ILE A 310 4.32 2.58 32.32
C ILE A 310 5.11 2.64 33.63
N GLY A 311 6.37 2.17 33.65
CA GLY A 311 7.22 2.12 34.83
C GLY A 311 7.15 0.80 35.59
N GLU A 312 6.70 -0.26 34.92
CA GLU A 312 6.54 -1.60 35.49
C GLU A 312 7.35 -2.61 34.66
N PRO A 313 8.53 -3.06 35.13
CA PRO A 313 9.46 -3.86 34.33
C PRO A 313 8.90 -5.17 33.76
N GLU A 314 7.88 -5.75 34.40
CA GLU A 314 7.19 -6.94 33.90
C GLU A 314 6.44 -6.65 32.59
N PHE A 315 5.84 -5.47 32.46
CA PHE A 315 5.04 -5.06 31.32
C PHE A 315 5.86 -4.32 30.27
N ASP A 316 6.79 -3.49 30.71
CA ASP A 316 7.59 -2.61 29.84
C ASP A 316 8.47 -3.42 28.89
N ARG A 317 9.00 -4.57 29.33
CA ARG A 317 9.75 -5.50 28.46
C ARG A 317 8.98 -6.01 27.25
N GLU A 318 7.64 -5.97 27.27
CA GLU A 318 6.81 -6.36 26.12
C GLU A 318 6.59 -5.22 25.11
N GLY A 319 7.13 -4.02 25.33
CA GLY A 319 7.09 -2.93 24.35
C GLY A 319 5.67 -2.49 23.99
N ARG A 320 4.75 -2.44 24.96
CA ARG A 320 3.31 -2.28 24.71
C ARG A 320 2.80 -0.85 24.78
N VAL A 321 3.55 0.06 25.40
CA VAL A 321 3.08 1.42 25.70
C VAL A 321 4.14 2.43 25.30
N LEU A 322 3.77 3.43 24.53
CA LEU A 322 4.59 4.58 24.21
C LEU A 322 3.76 5.83 24.39
N THR A 323 4.29 6.81 25.12
CA THR A 323 3.58 8.06 25.41
C THR A 323 4.33 9.24 24.82
N LEU A 324 3.63 10.08 24.07
CA LEU A 324 4.10 11.39 23.63
C LEU A 324 3.41 12.48 24.46
N GLU A 325 4.19 13.44 24.95
CA GLU A 325 3.66 14.63 25.60
C GLU A 325 3.58 15.79 24.61
N PHE A 326 2.41 16.42 24.52
CA PHE A 326 2.20 17.68 23.81
C PHE A 326 1.87 18.81 24.81
N ASP A 327 1.73 20.03 24.32
CA ASP A 327 1.46 21.21 25.15
C ASP A 327 0.21 21.02 26.03
N THR A 328 -0.86 20.46 25.45
CA THR A 328 -2.18 20.42 26.09
C THR A 328 -2.65 19.02 26.48
N PHE A 329 -1.98 17.95 26.03
CA PHE A 329 -2.37 16.57 26.35
C PHE A 329 -1.21 15.58 26.23
N TYR A 330 -1.36 14.42 26.87
CA TYR A 330 -0.57 13.21 26.63
C TYR A 330 -1.29 12.31 25.63
N LEU A 331 -0.56 11.78 24.64
CA LEU A 331 -1.04 10.74 23.74
C LEU A 331 -0.37 9.41 24.08
N ILE A 332 -1.15 8.45 24.54
CA ILE A 332 -0.69 7.12 24.95
C ILE A 332 -1.09 6.11 23.89
N ASN A 333 -0.11 5.55 23.16
CA ASN A 333 -0.31 4.46 22.21
C ASN A 333 -0.07 3.11 22.89
N ILE A 334 -1.06 2.22 22.81
CA ILE A 334 -1.12 1.01 23.62
C ILE A 334 -1.45 -0.20 22.75
N TYR A 335 -0.68 -1.26 22.91
CA TYR A 335 -1.02 -2.60 22.41
C TYR A 335 -1.31 -3.52 23.59
N PHE A 336 -2.58 -3.64 23.96
CA PHE A 336 -2.99 -4.46 25.10
C PHE A 336 -2.69 -5.95 24.86
N PRO A 337 -2.33 -6.72 25.90
CA PRO A 337 -2.16 -8.15 25.76
C PRO A 337 -3.44 -8.84 25.26
N ASN A 338 -3.31 -9.76 24.31
CA ASN A 338 -4.38 -10.70 23.99
C ASN A 338 -4.36 -11.86 25.02
N SER A 339 -5.53 -12.23 25.55
CA SER A 339 -5.67 -13.30 26.56
C SER A 339 -5.30 -14.69 26.03
N GLY A 340 -5.24 -14.85 24.71
CA GLY A 340 -4.76 -16.04 24.02
C GLY A 340 -5.71 -17.24 24.10
N ASN A 341 -5.31 -18.34 23.46
CA ASN A 341 -6.06 -19.59 23.48
C ASN A 341 -6.22 -20.10 24.92
N HIS A 342 -7.44 -20.53 25.27
CA HIS A 342 -7.80 -20.98 26.62
C HIS A 342 -7.50 -19.94 27.72
N LEU A 343 -7.49 -18.64 27.38
CA LEU A 343 -7.35 -17.53 28.33
C LEU A 343 -6.07 -17.58 29.18
N LYS A 344 -5.01 -18.22 28.68
CA LYS A 344 -3.73 -18.41 29.39
C LYS A 344 -3.09 -17.12 29.89
N ARG A 345 -3.40 -15.99 29.25
CA ARG A 345 -2.84 -14.67 29.59
C ARG A 345 -3.86 -13.69 30.15
N LEU A 346 -5.07 -14.15 30.51
CA LEU A 346 -6.11 -13.29 31.03
C LEU A 346 -5.65 -12.57 32.32
N ASP A 347 -5.04 -13.29 33.27
CA ASP A 347 -4.49 -12.67 34.49
C ASP A 347 -3.46 -11.58 34.17
N PHE A 348 -2.49 -11.90 33.30
CA PHE A 348 -1.48 -10.93 32.86
C PHE A 348 -2.11 -9.69 32.22
N LYS A 349 -3.14 -9.88 31.38
CA LYS A 349 -3.89 -8.79 30.76
C LYS A 349 -4.58 -7.92 31.81
N LEU A 350 -5.30 -8.52 32.76
CA LEU A 350 -6.04 -7.76 33.79
C LEU A 350 -5.09 -6.97 34.71
N ARG A 351 -3.93 -7.54 35.09
CA ARG A 351 -2.92 -6.78 35.85
C ARG A 351 -2.29 -5.64 35.05
N PHE A 352 -1.99 -5.88 33.77
CA PHE A 352 -1.52 -4.83 32.85
C PHE A 352 -2.54 -3.69 32.75
N ASN A 353 -3.80 -4.06 32.55
CA ASN A 353 -4.96 -3.17 32.46
C ASN A 353 -5.08 -2.26 33.70
N ASP A 354 -4.97 -2.82 34.90
CA ASP A 354 -5.03 -2.05 36.14
C ASP A 354 -3.84 -1.08 36.32
N CYS A 355 -2.62 -1.54 36.02
CA CYS A 355 -1.43 -0.68 36.08
C CYS A 355 -1.50 0.46 35.06
N LEU A 356 -1.99 0.18 33.85
CA LEU A 356 -2.21 1.18 32.82
C LEU A 356 -3.26 2.22 33.23
N LEU A 357 -4.37 1.79 33.83
CA LEU A 357 -5.40 2.71 34.33
C LEU A 357 -4.81 3.66 35.38
N LYS A 358 -4.05 3.13 36.35
CA LYS A 358 -3.34 3.96 37.35
C LYS A 358 -2.40 4.95 36.68
N PHE A 359 -1.58 4.48 35.74
CA PHE A 359 -0.66 5.33 34.97
C PHE A 359 -1.40 6.48 34.25
N ALA A 360 -2.50 6.19 33.56
CA ALA A 360 -3.29 7.19 32.87
C ALA A 360 -3.91 8.21 33.83
N LYS A 361 -4.41 7.78 35.00
CA LYS A 361 -4.95 8.67 36.05
C LYS A 361 -3.87 9.57 36.65
N GLU A 362 -2.63 9.11 36.79
CA GLU A 362 -1.53 9.98 37.23
C GLU A 362 -1.17 11.05 36.20
N LEU A 363 -1.21 10.73 34.91
CA LEU A 363 -1.01 11.72 33.84
C LEU A 363 -2.17 12.73 33.75
N GLU A 364 -3.41 12.27 33.97
CA GLU A 364 -4.62 13.11 33.95
C GLU A 364 -4.55 14.30 34.92
N LYS A 365 -3.86 14.13 36.06
CA LYS A 365 -3.63 15.19 37.05
C LYS A 365 -2.85 16.37 36.48
N LYS A 366 -2.05 16.16 35.43
CA LYS A 366 -1.15 17.17 34.84
C LYS A 366 -1.73 17.79 33.57
N LYS A 367 -2.20 16.97 32.63
CA LYS A 367 -2.74 17.39 31.33
C LYS A 367 -3.90 16.48 30.92
N ASP A 368 -4.58 16.85 29.83
CA ASP A 368 -5.55 15.93 29.22
C ASP A 368 -4.85 14.64 28.78
N VAL A 369 -5.60 13.54 28.74
CA VAL A 369 -5.08 12.24 28.33
C VAL A 369 -5.93 11.71 27.18
N VAL A 370 -5.24 11.37 26.11
CA VAL A 370 -5.78 10.66 24.95
C VAL A 370 -5.10 9.30 24.89
N LEU A 371 -5.88 8.23 24.98
CA LEU A 371 -5.42 6.86 24.82
C LEU A 371 -5.84 6.37 23.44
N CYS A 372 -4.95 5.67 22.75
CA CYS A 372 -5.25 5.04 21.48
C CYS A 372 -4.62 3.66 21.38
N GLY A 373 -5.23 2.76 20.63
CA GLY A 373 -4.63 1.49 20.28
C GLY A 373 -5.58 0.33 20.20
N ASP A 374 -5.01 -0.86 20.17
CA ASP A 374 -5.72 -2.14 20.17
C ASP A 374 -5.86 -2.62 21.62
N PHE A 375 -7.08 -2.54 22.13
CA PHE A 375 -7.45 -2.93 23.48
C PHE A 375 -7.65 -4.44 23.61
N ASN A 376 -7.69 -5.17 22.50
CA ASN A 376 -7.98 -6.59 22.46
C ASN A 376 -9.26 -6.95 23.23
N VAL A 377 -10.26 -6.07 23.27
CA VAL A 377 -11.56 -6.30 23.91
C VAL A 377 -12.67 -5.55 23.17
N ALA A 378 -13.77 -6.24 22.88
CA ALA A 378 -15.03 -5.64 22.47
C ALA A 378 -15.85 -5.33 23.73
N HIS A 379 -16.23 -4.06 23.94
CA HIS A 379 -16.83 -3.63 25.21
C HIS A 379 -18.24 -4.21 25.41
N LYS A 380 -19.13 -4.03 24.42
CA LYS A 380 -20.53 -4.41 24.49
C LYS A 380 -20.92 -5.35 23.35
N GLU A 381 -22.09 -5.97 23.44
CA GLU A 381 -22.58 -6.89 22.39
C GLU A 381 -22.69 -6.22 21.01
N ILE A 382 -22.90 -4.91 20.96
CA ILE A 382 -22.92 -4.13 19.71
C ILE A 382 -21.54 -4.02 19.03
N ASP A 383 -20.47 -4.35 19.75
CA ASP A 383 -19.08 -4.23 19.30
C ASP A 383 -18.55 -5.49 18.61
N LEU A 384 -19.37 -6.52 18.40
CA LEU A 384 -19.01 -7.70 17.62
C LEU A 384 -20.24 -8.35 16.97
N THR A 385 -20.01 -9.12 15.90
CA THR A 385 -21.11 -9.70 15.12
C THR A 385 -21.84 -10.85 15.82
N HIS A 386 -21.15 -11.61 16.67
CA HIS A 386 -21.68 -12.83 17.30
C HIS A 386 -21.37 -12.87 18.81
N PRO A 387 -21.99 -12.01 19.65
CA PRO A 387 -21.67 -11.89 21.07
C PRO A 387 -21.83 -13.20 21.84
N LYS A 388 -23.00 -13.84 21.75
CA LYS A 388 -23.32 -15.08 22.50
C LYS A 388 -22.35 -16.23 22.26
N ALA A 389 -21.84 -16.36 21.02
CA ALA A 389 -20.88 -17.39 20.67
C ALA A 389 -19.46 -17.11 21.20
N ASN A 390 -19.21 -15.88 21.67
CA ASN A 390 -17.88 -15.38 22.01
C ASN A 390 -17.70 -14.96 23.47
N GLU A 391 -18.72 -15.09 24.31
CA GLU A 391 -18.65 -14.75 25.75
C GLU A 391 -17.54 -15.47 26.52
N LYS A 392 -17.02 -16.59 26.01
CA LYS A 392 -15.93 -17.36 26.64
C LYS A 392 -14.61 -17.27 25.88
N HIS A 393 -14.55 -16.43 24.85
CA HIS A 393 -13.36 -16.25 24.01
C HIS A 393 -12.60 -14.98 24.38
N ALA A 394 -11.29 -15.01 24.22
CA ALA A 394 -10.43 -13.86 24.39
C ALA A 394 -10.93 -12.69 23.54
N GLY A 395 -11.06 -11.53 24.17
CA GLY A 395 -11.61 -10.31 23.61
C GLY A 395 -13.08 -10.04 23.92
N PHE A 396 -13.81 -10.98 24.53
CA PHE A 396 -15.21 -10.76 24.92
C PHE A 396 -15.62 -11.50 26.21
N THR A 397 -14.66 -11.86 27.07
CA THR A 397 -14.99 -12.49 28.36
C THR A 397 -15.67 -11.50 29.31
N PRO A 398 -16.46 -11.97 30.30
CA PRO A 398 -17.05 -11.10 31.32
C PRO A 398 -16.00 -10.25 32.04
N GLU A 399 -14.83 -10.81 32.34
CA GLU A 399 -13.74 -10.13 33.04
C GLU A 399 -13.14 -8.99 32.21
N GLU A 400 -12.90 -9.21 30.91
CA GLU A 400 -12.36 -8.19 30.02
C GLU A 400 -13.37 -7.04 29.81
N ARG A 401 -14.65 -7.38 29.69
CA ARG A 401 -15.74 -6.40 29.56
C ARG A 401 -15.95 -5.60 30.84
N HIS A 402 -15.92 -6.27 31.99
CA HIS A 402 -16.02 -5.63 33.29
C HIS A 402 -14.87 -4.64 33.54
N TRP A 403 -13.65 -4.98 33.09
CA TRP A 403 -12.56 -4.02 33.13
C TRP A 403 -12.82 -2.80 32.24
N MET A 404 -13.40 -2.98 31.05
CA MET A 404 -13.80 -1.83 30.21
C MET A 404 -14.87 -0.97 30.89
N ASP A 405 -15.84 -1.57 31.60
CA ASP A 405 -16.79 -0.82 32.42
C ASP A 405 -16.07 0.00 33.50
N THR A 406 -15.14 -0.62 34.23
CA THR A 406 -14.31 0.05 35.26
C THR A 406 -13.50 1.22 34.67
N PHE A 407 -12.91 1.03 33.49
CA PHE A 407 -12.16 2.05 32.78
C PHE A 407 -13.02 3.27 32.40
N ILE A 408 -14.25 3.03 31.92
CA ILE A 408 -15.20 4.11 31.59
C ILE A 408 -15.71 4.80 32.87
N GLU A 409 -16.05 4.04 33.91
CA GLU A 409 -16.48 4.56 35.21
C GLU A 409 -15.40 5.41 35.89
N ALA A 410 -14.12 5.11 35.64
CA ALA A 410 -12.98 5.92 36.10
C ALA A 410 -12.86 7.30 35.41
N GLY A 411 -13.75 7.61 34.45
CA GLY A 411 -13.89 8.92 33.82
C GLY A 411 -13.30 9.03 32.41
N PHE A 412 -12.94 7.91 31.78
CA PHE A 412 -12.56 7.86 30.38
C PHE A 412 -13.77 7.66 29.47
N ILE A 413 -13.72 8.22 28.27
CA ILE A 413 -14.82 8.24 27.31
C ILE A 413 -14.35 7.59 26.01
N ASP A 414 -15.10 6.59 25.54
CA ASP A 414 -14.97 6.04 24.19
C ASP A 414 -15.43 7.10 23.16
N THR A 415 -14.48 7.63 22.38
CA THR A 415 -14.78 8.75 21.49
C THR A 415 -15.64 8.35 20.31
N PHE A 416 -15.56 7.11 19.83
CA PHE A 416 -16.38 6.64 18.71
C PHE A 416 -17.86 6.66 19.08
N ARG A 417 -18.19 6.24 20.31
CA ARG A 417 -19.57 6.20 20.83
C ARG A 417 -20.15 7.57 21.17
N MET A 418 -19.35 8.64 21.12
CA MET A 418 -19.85 10.02 21.14
C MET A 418 -20.62 10.37 19.87
N PHE A 419 -20.21 9.83 18.72
CA PHE A 419 -20.76 10.19 17.40
C PHE A 419 -21.56 9.07 16.75
N ASN A 420 -21.29 7.81 17.07
CA ASN A 420 -21.92 6.67 16.42
C ASN A 420 -22.35 5.59 17.43
N ARG A 421 -23.65 5.32 17.49
CA ARG A 421 -24.26 4.31 18.36
C ARG A 421 -24.82 3.12 17.58
N GLU A 422 -24.56 3.04 16.28
CA GLU A 422 -25.06 1.99 15.40
C GLU A 422 -24.22 0.70 15.50
N PRO A 423 -24.84 -0.47 15.24
CA PRO A 423 -24.14 -1.75 15.12
C PRO A 423 -23.34 -1.84 13.81
N GLY A 424 -22.53 -2.89 13.66
CA GLY A 424 -21.83 -3.17 12.38
C GLY A 424 -20.56 -2.36 12.14
N ASN A 425 -20.10 -1.60 13.14
CA ASN A 425 -18.91 -0.78 13.09
C ASN A 425 -17.75 -1.48 13.81
N TYR A 426 -16.90 -2.16 13.04
CA TYR A 426 -15.83 -3.02 13.55
C TYR A 426 -14.47 -2.53 13.08
N SER A 427 -13.42 -2.88 13.83
CA SER A 427 -12.03 -2.51 13.53
C SER A 427 -11.14 -3.70 13.22
N TRP A 428 -11.57 -4.93 13.53
CA TRP A 428 -10.84 -6.17 13.31
C TRP A 428 -11.72 -7.26 12.67
N TRP A 429 -11.11 -8.04 11.76
CA TRP A 429 -11.74 -9.19 11.14
C TRP A 429 -10.75 -10.34 10.94
N SER A 430 -11.19 -11.56 11.20
CA SER A 430 -10.39 -12.75 10.90
C SER A 430 -10.09 -12.85 9.40
N TYR A 431 -8.86 -13.25 9.04
CA TYR A 431 -8.53 -13.63 7.67
C TYR A 431 -9.31 -14.87 7.19
N ARG A 432 -9.88 -15.67 8.10
CA ARG A 432 -10.63 -16.87 7.76
C ARG A 432 -12.02 -16.52 7.22
N PHE A 433 -12.54 -17.38 6.34
CA PHE A 433 -13.92 -17.34 5.83
C PHE A 433 -14.33 -16.03 5.13
N ASN A 434 -13.35 -15.22 4.72
CA ASN A 434 -13.55 -13.90 4.14
C ASN A 434 -14.40 -12.98 5.06
N ALA A 435 -14.10 -13.01 6.37
CA ALA A 435 -14.92 -12.35 7.38
C ALA A 435 -15.06 -10.83 7.16
N ARG A 436 -13.98 -10.16 6.71
CA ARG A 436 -13.98 -8.72 6.41
C ARG A 436 -15.00 -8.34 5.33
N ALA A 437 -15.06 -9.09 4.23
CA ALA A 437 -16.02 -8.82 3.15
C ALA A 437 -17.48 -9.06 3.57
N LYS A 438 -17.71 -9.96 4.55
CA LYS A 438 -19.03 -10.24 5.13
C LYS A 438 -19.36 -9.34 6.33
N ASN A 439 -18.44 -8.44 6.69
CA ASN A 439 -18.48 -7.65 7.91
C ASN A 439 -18.71 -8.45 9.20
N VAL A 440 -18.14 -9.66 9.29
CA VAL A 440 -18.15 -10.47 10.52
C VAL A 440 -16.93 -10.08 11.35
N GLY A 441 -17.08 -9.04 12.16
CA GLY A 441 -15.97 -8.34 12.81
C GLY A 441 -16.19 -8.03 14.29
N TRP A 442 -15.16 -7.43 14.87
CA TRP A 442 -15.05 -7.00 16.25
C TRP A 442 -14.50 -5.56 16.29
N ARG A 443 -14.98 -4.72 17.20
CA ARG A 443 -14.41 -3.41 17.49
C ARG A 443 -13.51 -3.54 18.72
N ILE A 444 -12.21 -3.57 18.48
CA ILE A 444 -11.18 -3.74 19.51
C ILE A 444 -10.14 -2.63 19.51
N ASP A 445 -10.22 -1.70 18.55
CA ASP A 445 -9.35 -0.54 18.44
C ASP A 445 -10.12 0.72 18.85
N TYR A 446 -9.52 1.52 19.74
CA TYR A 446 -10.21 2.65 20.37
C TYR A 446 -9.34 3.91 20.37
N PHE A 447 -10.03 5.04 20.35
CA PHE A 447 -9.57 6.26 21.00
C PHE A 447 -10.44 6.49 22.24
N CYS A 448 -9.79 6.77 23.37
CA CYS A 448 -10.45 7.13 24.61
C CYS A 448 -9.84 8.43 25.15
N VAL A 449 -10.67 9.30 25.71
CA VAL A 449 -10.22 10.57 26.30
C VAL A 449 -10.73 10.72 27.71
N ASN A 450 -9.98 11.44 28.56
CA ASN A 450 -10.49 11.78 29.89
C ASN A 450 -11.62 12.83 29.80
N ARG A 451 -12.48 12.90 30.83
CA ARG A 451 -13.68 13.76 30.84
C ARG A 451 -13.42 15.21 30.43
N ARG A 452 -12.29 15.82 30.83
CA ARG A 452 -11.96 17.21 30.52
C ARG A 452 -11.74 17.44 29.01
N ALA A 453 -11.20 16.44 28.31
CA ALA A 453 -10.91 16.50 26.88
C ALA A 453 -12.13 16.26 25.97
N GLU A 454 -13.28 15.81 26.52
CA GLU A 454 -14.50 15.51 25.76
C GLU A 454 -14.91 16.65 24.81
N LYS A 455 -14.89 17.90 25.30
CA LYS A 455 -15.29 19.09 24.52
C LYS A 455 -14.33 19.44 23.37
N ARG A 456 -13.10 18.91 23.43
CA ARG A 456 -12.06 19.13 22.42
C ARG A 456 -12.18 18.15 21.26
N VAL A 457 -12.83 17.00 21.48
CA VAL A 457 -13.09 16.00 20.43
C VAL A 457 -14.08 16.56 19.42
N LYS A 458 -13.70 16.57 18.14
CA LYS A 458 -14.51 17.08 17.03
C LYS A 458 -15.09 15.98 16.17
N LYS A 459 -14.39 14.85 16.08
CA LYS A 459 -14.74 13.75 15.19
C LYS A 459 -14.09 12.45 15.66
N ALA A 460 -14.76 11.32 15.51
CA ALA A 460 -14.17 10.00 15.66
C ALA A 460 -14.74 9.03 14.60
N GLU A 461 -13.88 8.27 13.92
CA GLU A 461 -14.26 7.39 12.82
C GLU A 461 -13.47 6.07 12.81
N ILE A 462 -14.05 5.05 12.18
CA ILE A 462 -13.40 3.78 11.87
C ILE A 462 -13.22 3.68 10.35
N LEU A 463 -11.99 3.59 9.87
CA LEU A 463 -11.65 3.63 8.45
C LEU A 463 -11.67 2.23 7.84
N LYS A 464 -12.82 1.55 7.89
CA LYS A 464 -13.01 0.14 7.51
C LYS A 464 -12.55 -0.25 6.09
N ASP A 465 -12.51 0.71 5.17
CA ASP A 465 -12.10 0.50 3.78
C ASP A 465 -10.58 0.50 3.60
N VAL A 466 -9.81 0.94 4.61
CA VAL A 466 -8.35 0.94 4.57
C VAL A 466 -7.81 -0.46 4.83
N MET A 467 -7.20 -1.04 3.80
CA MET A 467 -6.69 -2.42 3.81
C MET A 467 -5.22 -2.50 4.25
N GLY A 468 -4.78 -3.71 4.59
CA GLY A 468 -3.36 -4.02 4.81
C GLY A 468 -3.14 -4.97 5.98
N SER A 469 -3.88 -4.74 7.06
CA SER A 469 -3.91 -5.55 8.28
C SER A 469 -5.26 -6.26 8.44
N ASP A 470 -5.36 -7.21 9.37
CA ASP A 470 -6.62 -7.73 9.90
C ASP A 470 -7.39 -6.67 10.68
N HIS A 471 -6.70 -5.61 11.10
CA HIS A 471 -7.30 -4.39 11.59
C HIS A 471 -7.45 -3.32 10.50
N CYS A 472 -8.35 -2.37 10.71
CA CYS A 472 -8.37 -1.08 10.04
C CYS A 472 -7.99 0.06 11.01
N PRO A 473 -7.56 1.23 10.51
CA PRO A 473 -7.28 2.37 11.36
C PRO A 473 -8.55 2.96 11.98
N VAL A 474 -8.39 3.50 13.19
CA VAL A 474 -9.36 4.40 13.82
C VAL A 474 -8.79 5.82 13.84
N LEU A 475 -9.66 6.82 13.77
CA LEU A 475 -9.31 8.24 13.62
C LEU A 475 -10.00 9.08 14.71
N LEU A 476 -9.29 10.07 15.22
CA LEU A 476 -9.78 11.09 16.15
C LEU A 476 -9.34 12.48 15.68
N GLU A 477 -10.26 13.43 15.59
CA GLU A 477 -9.92 14.86 15.47
C GLU A 477 -10.11 15.57 16.81
N ILE A 478 -9.08 16.26 17.30
CA ILE A 478 -9.09 16.93 18.61
C ILE A 478 -8.45 18.32 18.55
N CYS A 479 -9.12 19.34 19.09
CA CYS A 479 -8.59 20.72 19.14
C CYS A 479 -7.48 20.93 20.15
#